data_AF-A0A660MAU0-F1
#
_entry.id   AF-A0A660MAU0-F1
#
_cell.length_a   1.000
_cell.length_b   1.000
_cell.length_c   1.000
_cell.angle_alpha   90.00
_cell.angle_beta   90.00
_cell.angle_gamma   90.00
#
_symmetry.space_group_name_H-M   'P 1'
#
loop_
_entity.id
_entity.type
_entity.pdbx_description
1 polymer ?
#
loop_
_entity_poly.entity_id
_entity_poly.type
_entity_poly.pdbx_seq_one_letter_code
_entity_poly.pdbx_strand_id
1 'polypeptide(L)'
;GELNGHIEEMYAGHQVMRAFRGQERSLATFRQINQRLFSSAWQSQFLSGLMYPVMNVVGNIGYVGVAVLGGWLAIEGRIKIGDIQAFIQYMQQFNQPITQTANIANVLQSTAAAAERVFEFLKEPAEAPDPVPATTLLVVRGEVEFRDVVFGYNAKTPVIKHLSAHIRPGQRVAIVGPT
;
A
#
# COMPACT_ATOMS: atom_id res chain seq x y z
N GLY A 1 3.28 6.09 2.70
CA GLY A 1 2.16 6.28 3.64
C GLY A 1 2.32 7.59 4.39
N GLU A 2 3.31 7.69 5.27
CA GLU A 2 3.49 8.83 6.19
C GLU A 2 3.51 10.21 5.53
N LEU A 3 4.20 10.39 4.40
CA LEU A 3 4.26 11.69 3.70
C LEU A 3 2.87 12.15 3.24
N ASN A 4 2.12 11.27 2.57
CA ASN A 4 0.76 11.59 2.12
C ASN A 4 -0.19 11.79 3.30
N GLY A 5 -0.09 10.96 4.35
CA GLY A 5 -0.89 11.12 5.55
C GLY A 5 -0.67 12.48 6.22
N HIS A 6 0.59 12.93 6.35
CA HIS A 6 0.91 14.25 6.89
C HIS A 6 0.37 15.38 6.01
N ILE A 7 0.41 15.25 4.68
CA ILE A 7 -0.17 16.23 3.76
C ILE A 7 -1.69 16.31 3.95
N GLU A 8 -2.39 15.17 3.95
CA GLU A 8 -3.84 15.08 4.12
C GLU A 8 -4.28 15.68 5.47
N GLU A 9 -3.60 15.33 6.56
CA GLU A 9 -3.90 15.86 7.90
C GLU A 9 -3.73 17.39 7.97
N MET A 10 -2.65 17.92 7.37
CA MET A 10 -2.40 19.36 7.37
C MET A 10 -3.36 20.14 6.44
N TYR A 11 -3.85 19.49 5.38
CA TYR A 11 -4.84 20.09 4.50
C TYR A 11 -6.23 20.11 5.16
N ALA A 12 -6.63 18.99 5.79
CA ALA A 12 -7.88 18.90 6.55
C ALA A 12 -7.87 19.84 7.77
N GLY A 13 -6.74 19.92 8.48
CA GLY A 13 -6.54 20.76 9.66
C GLY A 13 -6.06 22.18 9.38
N HIS A 14 -6.15 22.68 8.14
CA HIS A 14 -5.50 23.92 7.72
C HIS A 14 -5.91 25.15 8.55
N GLN A 15 -7.19 25.27 8.91
CA GLN A 15 -7.70 26.37 9.73
C GLN A 15 -7.12 26.35 11.15
N VAL A 16 -7.05 25.17 11.76
CA VAL A 16 -6.46 24.97 13.10
C VAL A 16 -4.99 25.32 13.07
N MET A 17 -4.25 24.81 12.09
CA MET A 17 -2.83 25.09 11.93
C MET A 17 -2.56 26.60 11.74
N ARG A 18 -3.40 27.32 10.99
CA ARG A 18 -3.31 28.78 10.88
C ARG A 18 -3.63 29.50 12.19
N ALA A 19 -4.69 29.09 12.89
CA ALA A 19 -5.13 29.72 14.14
C ALA A 19 -4.04 29.65 15.23
N PHE A 20 -3.31 28.55 15.29
CA PHE A 20 -2.21 28.34 16.26
C PHE A 20 -0.82 28.72 15.73
N ARG A 21 -0.71 29.33 14.54
CA ARG A 21 0.57 29.67 13.88
C ARG A 21 1.54 28.48 13.78
N GLY A 22 1.01 27.28 13.51
CA GLY A 22 1.77 26.02 13.50
C GLY A 22 2.48 25.67 12.18
N GLN A 23 2.48 26.57 11.19
CA GLN A 23 3.00 26.34 9.83
C GLN A 23 4.46 25.87 9.85
N GLU A 24 5.33 26.55 10.59
CA GLU A 24 6.76 26.25 10.60
C GLU A 24 7.04 24.86 11.17
N ARG A 25 6.33 24.49 12.25
CA ARG A 25 6.42 23.16 12.85
C ARG A 25 5.97 22.09 11.87
N SER A 26 4.84 22.29 11.19
CA SER A 26 4.33 21.36 10.18
C SER A 26 5.31 21.19 9.01
N LEU A 27 5.91 22.28 8.53
CA LEU A 27 6.94 22.25 7.49
C LEU A 27 8.21 21.54 7.95
N ALA A 28 8.64 21.73 9.20
CA ALA A 28 9.78 21.01 9.76
C ALA A 28 9.53 19.50 9.79
N THR A 29 8.36 19.06 10.26
CA THR A 29 7.94 17.66 10.25
C THR A 29 7.88 17.10 8.83
N PHE A 30 7.27 17.84 7.89
CA PHE A 30 7.22 17.46 6.48
C PHE A 30 8.63 17.25 5.90
N ARG A 31 9.55 18.20 6.13
CA ARG A 31 10.94 18.09 5.65
C ARG A 31 11.63 16.86 6.22
N GLN A 32 11.43 16.55 7.50
CA GLN A 32 12.03 15.37 8.13
C GLN A 32 11.49 14.05 7.53
N ILE A 33 10.18 13.97 7.30
CA ILE A 33 9.56 12.79 6.64
C ILE A 33 10.07 12.68 5.21
N ASN A 34 10.07 13.79 4.45
CA ASN A 34 10.52 13.83 3.08
C ASN A 34 12.00 13.47 2.94
N GLN A 35 12.87 13.94 3.84
CA GLN A 35 14.30 13.64 3.81
C GLN A 35 14.56 12.14 4.02
N ARG A 36 13.83 11.51 4.96
CA ARG A 36 13.91 10.06 5.17
C ARG A 36 13.47 9.31 3.91
N LEU A 37 12.31 9.66 3.35
CA LEU A 37 11.82 9.07 2.10
C LEU A 37 12.83 9.25 0.95
N PHE A 38 13.38 10.45 0.79
CA PHE A 38 14.37 10.77 -0.24
C PHE A 38 15.63 9.93 -0.07
N SER A 39 16.19 9.81 1.14
CA SER A 39 17.40 9.01 1.37
C SER A 39 17.22 7.54 1.00
N SER A 40 16.11 6.93 1.38
CA SER A 40 15.80 5.54 1.07
C SER A 40 15.50 5.34 -0.42
N ALA A 41 14.75 6.25 -1.03
CA ALA A 41 14.43 6.21 -2.46
C ALA A 41 15.68 6.41 -3.32
N TRP A 42 16.56 7.34 -2.93
CA TRP A 42 17.83 7.59 -3.61
C TRP A 42 18.74 6.36 -3.59
N GLN A 43 18.93 5.74 -2.42
CA GLN A 43 19.73 4.52 -2.31
C GLN A 43 19.15 3.39 -3.19
N SER A 44 17.84 3.20 -3.12
CA SER A 44 17.15 2.18 -3.93
C SER A 44 17.29 2.44 -5.43
N GLN A 45 17.12 3.70 -5.85
CA GLN A 45 17.23 4.10 -7.26
C GLN A 45 18.67 4.02 -7.76
N PHE A 46 19.65 4.34 -6.91
CA PHE A 46 21.07 4.18 -7.23
C PHE A 46 21.43 2.71 -7.46
N LEU A 47 21.04 1.82 -6.54
CA LEU A 47 21.26 0.37 -6.71
C LEU A 47 20.55 -0.17 -7.96
N SER A 48 19.29 0.23 -8.17
CA SER A 48 18.51 -0.18 -9.36
C SER A 48 19.14 0.36 -10.65
N GLY A 49 19.60 1.61 -10.63
CA GLY A 49 20.28 2.25 -11.75
C GLY A 49 21.62 1.60 -12.10
N LEU A 50 22.30 0.98 -11.14
CA LEU A 50 23.53 0.22 -11.37
C LEU A 50 23.30 -1.16 -12.01
N MET A 51 22.10 -1.73 -11.92
CA MET A 51 21.83 -3.07 -12.49
C MET A 51 22.12 -3.12 -14.00
N TYR A 52 21.68 -2.13 -14.76
CA TYR A 52 21.86 -2.12 -16.22
C TYR A 52 23.34 -1.96 -16.64
N PRO A 53 24.11 -0.99 -16.12
CA PRO A 53 25.55 -0.93 -16.34
C PRO A 53 26.28 -2.21 -15.96
N VAL A 54 25.97 -2.82 -14.81
CA VAL A 54 26.63 -4.06 -14.35
C VAL A 54 26.32 -5.21 -15.31
N MET A 55 25.06 -5.38 -15.71
CA MET A 55 24.67 -6.40 -16.69
C MET A 55 25.37 -6.20 -18.03
N ASN A 56 25.54 -4.96 -18.49
CA ASN A 56 26.28 -4.67 -19.71
C ASN A 56 27.77 -5.00 -19.59
N VAL A 57 28.40 -4.69 -18.46
CA VAL A 57 29.81 -5.06 -18.23
C VAL A 57 29.98 -6.57 -18.23
N VAL A 58 29.10 -7.30 -17.53
CA VAL A 58 29.11 -8.78 -17.52
C VAL A 58 28.91 -9.33 -18.93
N GLY A 59 27.95 -8.79 -19.68
CA GLY A 59 27.70 -9.18 -21.08
C GLY A 59 28.88 -8.89 -22.00
N ASN A 60 29.52 -7.73 -21.87
CA ASN A 60 30.68 -7.34 -22.66
C ASN A 60 31.91 -8.20 -22.33
N ILE A 61 32.12 -8.54 -21.06
CA ILE A 61 33.19 -9.48 -20.66
C ILE A 61 32.92 -10.85 -21.27
N GLY A 62 31.67 -11.33 -21.24
CA GLY A 62 31.27 -12.57 -21.89
C GLY A 62 31.54 -12.54 -23.40
N TYR A 63 31.16 -11.44 -24.06
CA TYR A 63 31.42 -11.22 -25.50
C TYR A 63 32.92 -11.27 -25.82
N VAL A 64 33.75 -10.54 -25.05
CA VAL A 64 35.21 -10.53 -25.25
C VAL A 64 35.79 -11.92 -25.02
N GLY A 65 35.35 -12.64 -23.99
CA GLY A 65 35.79 -14.01 -23.72
C GLY A 65 35.50 -14.95 -24.88
N VAL A 66 34.27 -14.90 -25.42
CA VAL A 66 33.87 -15.69 -26.60
C VAL A 66 34.66 -15.28 -27.84
N ALA A 67 34.87 -13.98 -28.07
CA ALA A 67 35.61 -13.49 -29.23
C ALA A 67 37.08 -13.92 -29.20
N VAL A 68 37.75 -13.85 -28.04
CA VAL A 68 39.16 -14.24 -27.87
C VAL A 68 39.32 -15.76 -28.00
N LEU A 69 38.53 -16.54 -27.25
CA LEU A 69 38.61 -18.00 -27.30
C LEU A 69 38.16 -18.56 -28.65
N GLY A 70 37.06 -18.03 -29.19
CA GLY A 70 36.55 -18.39 -30.50
C GLY A 70 37.53 -18.05 -31.62
N GLY A 71 38.14 -16.86 -31.56
CA GLY A 71 39.17 -16.44 -32.50
C GLY A 71 40.39 -17.38 -32.47
N TRP A 72 40.84 -17.77 -31.27
CA TRP A 72 41.92 -18.75 -31.11
C TRP A 72 41.56 -20.13 -31.69
N LEU A 73 40.37 -20.67 -31.40
CA LEU A 73 39.92 -21.95 -31.96
C LEU A 73 39.72 -21.90 -33.48
N ALA A 74 39.34 -20.74 -34.04
CA ALA A 74 39.18 -20.57 -35.48
C ALA A 74 40.54 -20.55 -36.20
N ILE A 75 41.57 -19.96 -35.58
CA ILE A 75 42.95 -20.00 -36.11
C ILE A 75 43.48 -21.45 -36.12
N GLU A 76 43.15 -22.26 -35.11
CA GLU A 76 43.48 -23.69 -35.09
C GLU A 76 42.62 -24.54 -36.07
N GLY A 77 41.67 -23.94 -36.77
CA GLY A 77 40.79 -24.62 -37.74
C GLY A 77 39.73 -25.53 -37.10
N ARG A 78 39.50 -25.45 -35.79
CA ARG A 78 38.52 -26.30 -35.08
C ARG A 78 37.08 -25.84 -35.25
N ILE A 79 36.87 -24.54 -35.47
CA ILE A 79 35.56 -23.93 -35.68
C ILE A 79 35.62 -22.88 -36.79
N LYS A 80 34.47 -22.55 -37.38
CA LYS A 80 34.34 -21.49 -38.39
C LYS A 80 34.02 -20.16 -37.72
N ILE A 81 34.33 -19.05 -38.40
CA ILE A 81 33.96 -17.69 -37.95
C ILE A 81 32.44 -17.56 -37.74
N GLY A 82 31.64 -18.24 -38.58
CA GLY A 82 30.18 -18.28 -38.43
C GLY A 82 29.71 -18.94 -37.12
N ASP A 83 30.47 -19.90 -36.59
CA ASP A 83 30.13 -20.58 -35.32
C ASP A 83 30.30 -19.61 -34.13
N ILE A 84 31.31 -18.74 -34.18
CA ILE A 84 31.53 -17.68 -33.18
C ILE A 84 30.35 -16.69 -33.19
N GLN A 85 29.95 -16.24 -34.38
CA GLN A 85 28.82 -15.32 -34.53
C GLN A 85 27.53 -15.94 -34.01
N ALA A 86 27.24 -17.19 -34.37
CA ALA A 86 26.05 -17.91 -33.92
C ALA A 86 26.04 -18.08 -32.40
N PHE A 87 27.18 -18.42 -31.79
CA PHE A 87 27.29 -18.58 -30.34
C PHE A 87 27.02 -17.27 -29.58
N ILE A 88 27.57 -16.15 -30.06
CA ILE A 88 27.33 -14.83 -29.47
C ILE A 88 25.83 -14.49 -29.50
N GLN A 89 25.16 -14.75 -30.64
CA GLN A 89 23.72 -14.52 -30.75
C GLN A 89 22.92 -15.40 -29.79
N TYR A 90 23.22 -16.69 -29.70
CA TYR A 90 22.55 -17.60 -28.76
C TYR A 90 22.76 -17.20 -27.29
N MET A 91 23.97 -16.76 -26.93
CA MET A 91 24.24 -16.26 -25.58
C MET A 91 23.37 -15.04 -25.25
N GLN A 92 23.27 -14.06 -26.16
CA GLN A 92 22.40 -12.89 -25.95
C GLN A 92 20.93 -13.29 -25.83
N GLN A 93 20.48 -14.19 -26.70
CA GLN A 93 19.10 -14.68 -26.72
C GLN A 93 18.76 -15.50 -25.46
N PHE A 94 19.75 -16.14 -24.83
CA PHE A 94 19.59 -16.87 -23.57
C PHE A 94 19.53 -15.95 -22.34
N ASN A 95 20.25 -14.83 -22.34
CA ASN A 95 20.25 -13.88 -21.22
C ASN A 95 18.95 -13.07 -21.11
N GLN A 96 18.28 -12.81 -22.23
CA GLN A 96 17.01 -12.07 -22.26
C GLN A 96 15.89 -12.74 -21.41
N PRO A 97 15.56 -14.05 -21.58
CA PRO A 97 14.54 -14.71 -20.77
C PRO A 97 14.93 -14.86 -19.29
N ILE A 98 16.22 -15.00 -18.96
CA ILE A 98 16.67 -14.99 -17.55
C ILE A 98 16.28 -13.67 -16.87
N THR A 99 16.54 -12.56 -17.55
CA THR A 99 16.22 -11.22 -17.03
C THR A 99 14.71 -11.02 -16.89
N GLN A 100 13.93 -11.50 -17.87
CA GLN A 100 12.46 -11.47 -17.79
C GLN A 100 11.93 -12.30 -16.61
N THR A 101 12.48 -13.49 -16.38
CA THR A 101 12.09 -14.37 -15.27
C THR A 101 12.37 -13.73 -13.91
N ALA A 102 13.52 -13.07 -13.75
CA ALA A 102 13.86 -12.34 -12.53
C ALA A 102 12.87 -11.20 -12.24
N ASN A 103 12.41 -10.49 -13.27
CA ASN A 103 11.40 -9.44 -13.12
C ASN A 103 10.01 -9.99 -12.75
N ILE A 104 9.63 -11.15 -13.30
CA ILE A 104 8.35 -11.82 -12.97
C ILE A 104 8.29 -12.19 -11.49
N ALA A 105 9.40 -12.58 -10.86
CA ALA A 105 9.41 -12.91 -9.43
C ALA A 105 8.95 -11.74 -8.54
N ASN A 106 9.32 -10.50 -8.90
CA ASN A 106 8.86 -9.29 -8.19
C ASN A 106 7.35 -9.04 -8.39
N VAL A 107 6.85 -9.25 -9.61
CA VAL A 107 5.42 -9.12 -9.93
C VAL A 107 4.59 -10.17 -9.20
N LEU A 108 5.11 -11.40 -9.11
CA LEU A 108 4.41 -12.49 -8.42
C LEU A 108 4.29 -12.20 -6.92
N GLN A 109 5.35 -11.66 -6.29
CA GLN A 109 5.32 -11.26 -4.87
C GLN A 109 4.30 -10.14 -4.61
N SER A 110 4.29 -9.08 -5.42
CA SER A 110 3.32 -7.99 -5.25
C SER A 110 1.88 -8.44 -5.50
N THR A 111 1.69 -9.35 -6.46
CA THR A 111 0.38 -9.96 -6.76
C THR A 111 -0.09 -10.83 -5.58
N ALA A 112 0.80 -11.63 -4.99
CA ALA A 112 0.46 -12.45 -3.82
C ALA A 112 0.03 -11.59 -2.62
N ALA A 113 0.76 -10.51 -2.32
CA ALA A 113 0.39 -9.59 -1.23
C ALA A 113 -0.91 -8.82 -1.51
N ALA A 114 -1.21 -8.49 -2.76
CA ALA A 114 -2.50 -7.90 -3.12
C ALA A 114 -3.65 -8.91 -2.97
N ALA A 115 -3.44 -10.15 -3.41
CA ALA A 115 -4.42 -11.23 -3.26
C ALA A 115 -4.72 -11.53 -1.79
N GLU A 116 -3.69 -11.55 -0.93
CA GLU A 116 -3.86 -11.76 0.51
C GLU A 116 -4.83 -10.75 1.12
N ARG A 117 -4.67 -9.44 0.84
CA ARG A 117 -5.59 -8.40 1.32
C ARG A 117 -7.02 -8.56 0.80
N VAL A 118 -7.18 -8.99 -0.46
CA VAL A 118 -8.53 -9.25 -1.01
C VAL A 118 -9.17 -10.43 -0.30
N PHE A 119 -8.43 -11.53 -0.09
CA PHE A 119 -8.93 -12.70 0.61
C PHE A 119 -9.16 -12.45 2.10
N GLU A 120 -8.36 -11.58 2.73
CA GLU A 120 -8.59 -11.11 4.10
C GLU A 120 -9.94 -10.40 4.21
N PHE A 121 -10.19 -9.40 3.33
CA PHE A 121 -11.47 -8.70 3.28
C PHE A 121 -12.67 -9.64 3.02
N LEU A 122 -12.52 -10.60 2.10
CA LEU A 122 -13.58 -11.57 1.79
C LEU A 122 -13.86 -12.56 2.93
N LYS A 123 -12.89 -12.76 3.84
CA LYS A 123 -13.02 -13.65 5.01
C LYS A 123 -13.59 -12.93 6.24
N GLU A 124 -13.63 -11.60 6.23
CA GLU A 124 -14.21 -10.84 7.33
C GLU A 124 -15.67 -11.28 7.53
N PRO A 125 -16.07 -11.65 8.75
CA PRO A 125 -17.44 -12.07 9.01
C PRO A 125 -18.39 -10.94 8.64
N ALA A 126 -19.47 -11.29 7.93
CA ALA A 126 -20.57 -10.36 7.73
C ALA A 126 -21.10 -9.91 9.09
N GLU A 127 -21.51 -8.64 9.17
CA GLU A 127 -22.17 -8.11 10.35
C GLU A 127 -23.34 -9.00 10.71
N ALA A 128 -23.39 -9.42 11.99
CA ALA A 128 -24.41 -10.35 12.44
C ALA A 128 -25.79 -9.70 12.19
N PRO A 129 -26.78 -10.45 11.65
CA PRO A 129 -28.12 -9.93 11.51
C PRO A 129 -28.64 -9.50 12.88
N ASP A 130 -29.44 -8.44 12.90
CA ASP A 130 -30.04 -7.95 14.14
C ASP A 130 -30.71 -9.11 14.90
N PRO A 131 -30.51 -9.24 16.22
CA PRO A 131 -31.05 -10.34 17.01
C PRO A 131 -32.58 -10.45 16.95
N VAL A 132 -33.25 -9.37 16.52
CA VAL A 132 -34.69 -9.31 16.31
C VAL A 132 -34.92 -8.80 14.89
N PRO A 133 -35.73 -9.51 14.06
CA PRO A 133 -36.10 -9.02 12.73
C PRO A 133 -36.70 -7.61 12.86
N ALA A 134 -36.16 -6.66 12.12
CA ALA A 134 -36.65 -5.30 12.10
C ALA A 134 -38.15 -5.30 11.77
N THR A 135 -38.99 -4.99 12.75
CA THR A 135 -40.43 -4.89 12.54
C THR A 135 -40.72 -3.59 11.81
N THR A 136 -41.35 -3.68 10.64
CA THR A 136 -41.87 -2.50 9.96
C THR A 136 -43.05 -1.96 10.76
N LEU A 137 -42.92 -0.74 11.29
CA LEU A 137 -44.01 -0.08 12.01
C LEU A 137 -45.11 0.31 11.02
N LEU A 138 -46.25 -0.39 11.07
CA LEU A 138 -47.42 -0.12 10.21
C LEU A 138 -48.09 1.22 10.54
N VAL A 139 -48.05 1.63 11.80
CA VAL A 139 -48.61 2.90 12.29
C VAL A 139 -47.65 3.49 13.31
N VAL A 140 -47.19 4.73 13.08
CA VAL A 140 -46.28 5.46 13.97
C VAL A 140 -47.05 6.60 14.64
N ARG A 141 -47.20 6.55 15.97
CA ARG A 141 -47.90 7.58 16.75
C ARG A 141 -47.00 8.73 17.19
N GLY A 142 -45.68 8.62 16.99
CA GLY A 142 -44.70 9.63 17.42
C GLY A 142 -44.39 9.60 18.92
N GLU A 143 -44.77 8.53 19.61
CA GLU A 143 -44.39 8.25 21.01
C GLU A 143 -43.06 7.50 21.02
N VAL A 144 -42.09 7.96 21.82
CA VAL A 144 -40.75 7.37 21.92
C VAL A 144 -40.45 7.08 23.38
N GLU A 145 -39.99 5.87 23.67
CA GLU A 145 -39.65 5.45 25.03
C GLU A 145 -38.25 4.82 25.06
N PHE A 146 -37.39 5.36 25.92
CA PHE A 146 -36.15 4.74 26.35
C PHE A 146 -36.44 4.03 27.67
N ARG A 147 -36.17 2.72 27.72
CA ARG A 147 -36.30 1.92 28.94
C ARG A 147 -34.94 1.37 29.32
N ASP A 148 -34.38 1.88 30.41
CA ASP A 148 -33.13 1.44 31.00
C ASP A 148 -31.98 1.22 29.99
N VAL A 149 -31.81 2.18 29.07
CA VAL A 149 -30.89 2.03 27.95
C VAL A 149 -29.45 2.17 28.43
N VAL A 150 -28.64 1.14 28.15
CA VAL A 150 -27.18 1.14 28.32
C VAL A 150 -26.55 0.96 26.95
N PHE A 151 -25.62 1.84 26.58
CA PHE A 151 -24.97 1.79 25.27
C PHE A 151 -23.50 2.21 25.35
N GLY A 152 -22.64 1.55 24.60
CA GLY A 152 -21.26 1.95 24.37
C GLY A 152 -20.68 1.22 23.17
N TYR A 153 -19.71 1.83 22.49
CA TYR A 153 -19.01 1.23 21.35
C TYR A 153 -18.15 0.02 21.76
N ASN A 154 -17.79 -0.07 23.04
CA ASN A 154 -17.19 -1.25 23.62
C ASN A 154 -17.95 -1.64 24.89
N ALA A 155 -17.97 -2.93 25.21
CA ALA A 155 -18.69 -3.46 26.37
C ALA A 155 -18.14 -3.00 27.73
N LYS A 156 -16.90 -2.47 27.78
CA LYS A 156 -16.20 -2.11 29.02
C LYS A 156 -16.41 -0.65 29.44
N THR A 157 -16.72 0.24 28.50
CA THR A 157 -16.93 1.68 28.73
C THR A 157 -18.27 2.09 28.14
N PRO A 158 -19.37 1.86 28.87
CA PRO A 158 -20.69 2.35 28.45
C PRO A 158 -20.69 3.89 28.49
N VAL A 159 -21.17 4.48 27.40
CA VAL A 159 -21.35 5.93 27.19
C VAL A 159 -22.71 6.38 27.73
N ILE A 160 -23.77 5.65 27.39
CA ILE A 160 -25.10 5.82 27.96
C ILE A 160 -25.26 4.80 29.08
N LYS A 161 -25.68 5.26 30.26
CA LYS A 161 -25.85 4.42 31.46
C LYS A 161 -27.28 4.59 31.98
N HIS A 162 -28.08 3.54 31.88
CA HIS A 162 -29.42 3.44 32.46
C HIS A 162 -30.37 4.59 32.08
N LEU A 163 -30.35 5.02 30.81
CA LEU A 163 -31.21 6.09 30.33
C LEU A 163 -32.66 5.60 30.20
N SER A 164 -33.55 6.18 31.01
CA SER A 164 -34.99 5.99 30.89
C SER A 164 -35.69 7.33 30.64
N ALA A 165 -36.49 7.40 29.58
CA ALA A 165 -37.20 8.62 29.19
C ALA A 165 -38.44 8.28 28.37
N HIS A 166 -39.52 9.03 28.55
CA HIS A 166 -40.75 8.88 27.79
C HIS A 166 -41.11 10.21 27.12
N ILE A 167 -41.21 10.19 25.79
CA ILE A 167 -41.48 11.35 24.95
C ILE A 167 -42.84 11.15 24.29
N ARG A 168 -43.77 12.03 24.62
CA ARG A 168 -45.15 11.98 24.12
C ARG A 168 -45.24 12.52 22.68
N PRO A 169 -46.26 12.10 21.92
CA PRO A 169 -46.52 12.67 20.59
C PRO A 169 -46.59 14.20 20.61
N GLY A 170 -45.85 14.85 19.72
CA GLY A 170 -45.80 16.32 19.59
C GLY A 170 -44.97 17.04 20.67
N GLN A 171 -44.42 16.32 21.65
CA GLN A 171 -43.55 16.89 22.67
C GLN A 171 -42.18 17.25 22.08
N ARG A 172 -41.68 18.45 22.39
CA ARG A 172 -40.33 18.87 22.04
C ARG A 172 -39.40 18.63 23.22
N VAL A 173 -38.31 17.91 22.98
CA VAL A 173 -37.29 17.58 23.97
C VAL A 173 -35.93 18.00 23.41
N ALA A 174 -35.09 18.58 24.26
CA ALA A 174 -33.70 18.88 23.93
C ALA A 174 -32.78 17.88 24.63
N ILE A 175 -31.81 17.35 23.89
CA ILE A 175 -30.74 16.51 24.43
C ILE A 175 -29.50 17.39 24.57
N VAL A 176 -29.02 17.55 25.79
CA VAL A 176 -27.82 18.34 26.12
C VAL A 176 -26.89 17.51 26.98
N GLY A 177 -25.59 17.71 26.81
CA GLY A 177 -24.56 17.05 27.62
C GLY A 177 -23.25 17.84 27.56
N PRO A 178 -22.41 17.74 28.60
CA PRO A 178 -21.05 18.25 28.53
C PRO A 178 -20.25 17.43 27.50
N THR A 179 -19.35 18.09 26.76
CA THR A 179 -18.34 17.45 25.92
C THR A 179 -17.30 16.70 26.74
#